data_AF-A0A4Q9P4A4-F1
#
_entry.id   AF-A0A4Q9P4A4-F1
#
_cell.length_a   1.000
_cell.length_b   1.000
_cell.length_c   1.000
_cell.angle_alpha   90.00
_cell.angle_beta   90.00
_cell.angle_gamma   90.00
#
_symmetry.space_group_name_H-M   'P 1'
#
loop_
_entity.id
_entity.type
_entity.pdbx_description
1 polymer ?
#
loop_
_entity_poly.entity_id
_entity_poly.type
_entity_poly.pdbx_seq_one_letter_code
_entity_poly.pdbx_strand_id
1 'polypeptide(L)'
;MAAQHLSAYRAIVREVNRASINARATRPKVVSQCIRAIFESSREDKDTSRFYHDMRNAATFMRSQRIHKELLERYNPMHGLSQEDRIKKTANRVGLDMPIGGSGPKDEDY
;
A
#
# COMPACT_ATOMS: atom_id res chain seq x y z
N MET A 1 -15.55 -26.53 8.42
CA MET A 1 -15.91 -25.50 7.44
C MET A 1 -16.19 -24.13 8.05
N ALA A 2 -17.13 -23.95 8.99
CA ALA A 2 -17.46 -22.62 9.54
C ALA A 2 -16.23 -21.86 10.12
N ALA A 3 -15.39 -22.53 10.93
CA ALA A 3 -14.18 -21.92 11.49
C ALA A 3 -13.18 -21.45 10.42
N GLN A 4 -13.10 -22.15 9.28
CA GLN A 4 -12.25 -21.79 8.15
C GLN A 4 -12.78 -20.55 7.42
N HIS A 5 -14.10 -20.45 7.23
CA HIS A 5 -14.71 -19.22 6.67
C HIS A 5 -14.44 -18.00 7.53
N LEU A 6 -14.55 -18.13 8.86
CA LEU A 6 -14.23 -17.02 9.77
C LEU A 6 -12.74 -16.64 9.72
N SER A 7 -11.83 -17.60 9.59
CA SER A 7 -10.40 -17.30 9.51
C SER A 7 -10.04 -16.57 8.23
N ALA A 8 -10.60 -16.98 7.08
CA ALA A 8 -10.44 -16.31 5.79
C ALA A 8 -11.03 -14.89 5.79
N TYR A 9 -12.27 -14.73 6.28
CA TYR A 9 -12.91 -13.43 6.45
C TYR A 9 -12.05 -12.48 7.29
N ARG A 10 -11.59 -12.94 8.45
CA ARG A 10 -10.74 -12.14 9.34
C ARG A 10 -9.39 -11.79 8.70
N ALA A 11 -8.81 -12.67 7.89
CA ALA A 11 -7.57 -12.39 7.18
C ALA A 11 -7.76 -11.23 6.18
N ILE A 12 -8.80 -11.29 5.35
CA ILE A 12 -9.09 -10.24 4.36
C ILE A 12 -9.39 -8.90 5.05
N VAL A 13 -10.27 -8.90 6.04
CA VAL A 13 -10.63 -7.66 6.76
C VAL A 13 -9.42 -7.04 7.45
N ARG A 14 -8.49 -7.84 7.99
CA ARG A 14 -7.24 -7.33 8.57
C ARG A 14 -6.32 -6.70 7.53
N GLU A 15 -6.16 -7.32 6.35
CA GLU A 15 -5.31 -6.75 5.29
C GLU A 15 -5.92 -5.46 4.71
N VAL A 16 -7.23 -5.42 4.48
CA VAL A 16 -7.93 -4.18 4.07
C VAL A 16 -7.76 -3.08 5.12
N ASN A 17 -7.90 -3.44 6.40
CA ASN A 17 -7.69 -2.51 7.51
C ASN A 17 -6.25 -2.03 7.64
N ARG A 18 -5.27 -2.83 7.24
CA ARG A 18 -3.84 -2.44 7.19
C ARG A 18 -3.53 -1.54 6.01
N ALA A 19 -4.22 -1.73 4.88
CA ALA A 19 -4.06 -0.92 3.68
C ALA A 19 -4.83 0.42 3.70
N SER A 20 -5.74 0.60 4.66
CA SER A 20 -6.53 1.83 4.81
C SER A 20 -5.66 3.05 5.10
N ILE A 21 -5.85 4.11 4.30
CA ILE A 21 -5.22 5.43 4.51
C ILE A 21 -5.80 6.13 5.75
N ASN A 22 -7.09 5.87 6.05
CA ASN A 22 -7.77 6.48 7.20
C ASN A 22 -7.34 5.85 8.53
N ALA A 23 -7.22 6.69 9.56
CA ALA A 23 -6.98 6.28 10.93
C ALA A 23 -8.09 5.34 11.43
N ARG A 24 -7.77 4.51 12.42
CA ARG A 24 -8.70 3.49 12.94
C ARG A 24 -10.05 4.08 13.39
N ALA A 25 -10.04 5.27 13.98
CA ALA A 25 -11.24 5.92 14.51
C ALA A 25 -12.18 6.44 13.42
N THR A 26 -11.63 6.95 12.31
CA THR A 26 -12.40 7.59 11.22
C THR A 26 -12.63 6.66 10.02
N ARG A 27 -12.25 5.38 10.14
CA ARG A 27 -12.33 4.43 9.04
C ARG A 27 -13.79 4.14 8.66
N PRO A 28 -14.16 4.25 7.37
CA PRO A 28 -15.49 3.88 6.93
C PRO A 28 -15.73 2.38 7.11
N LYS A 29 -16.84 2.02 7.77
CA LYS A 29 -17.23 0.63 8.00
C LYS A 29 -17.81 -0.05 6.75
N VAL A 30 -18.17 0.73 5.73
CA VAL A 30 -18.80 0.27 4.48
C VAL A 30 -18.04 -0.89 3.86
N VAL A 31 -16.71 -0.79 3.75
CA VAL A 31 -15.89 -1.86 3.14
C VAL A 31 -15.99 -3.16 3.92
N SER A 32 -15.93 -3.11 5.25
CA SER A 32 -16.08 -4.30 6.09
C SER A 32 -17.49 -4.90 6.01
N GLN A 33 -18.52 -4.05 5.84
CA GLN A 33 -19.90 -4.48 5.66
C GLN A 33 -20.08 -5.16 4.29
N CYS A 34 -19.51 -4.61 3.21
CA CYS A 34 -19.52 -5.23 1.89
C CYS A 34 -18.83 -6.61 1.90
N ILE A 35 -17.63 -6.71 2.50
CA ILE A 35 -16.92 -7.98 2.62
C ILE A 35 -17.77 -8.98 3.42
N ARG A 36 -18.41 -8.53 4.50
CA ARG A 36 -19.29 -9.38 5.28
C ARG A 36 -20.47 -9.90 4.44
N ALA A 37 -21.12 -9.05 3.65
CA ALA A 37 -22.22 -9.43 2.78
C ALA A 37 -21.80 -10.50 1.74
N ILE A 38 -20.60 -10.37 1.14
CA ILE A 38 -20.05 -11.38 0.21
C ILE A 38 -19.86 -12.74 0.90
N PHE A 39 -19.38 -12.74 2.15
CA PHE A 39 -19.22 -13.97 2.92
C PHE A 39 -20.56 -14.56 3.39
N GLU A 40 -21.58 -13.73 3.58
CA GLU A 40 -22.94 -14.17 3.93
C GLU A 40 -23.64 -14.79 2.71
N SER A 41 -23.56 -14.16 1.53
CA SER A 41 -24.14 -14.71 0.29
C SER A 41 -23.49 -16.03 -0.11
N SER A 42 -22.19 -16.19 0.10
CA SER A 42 -21.49 -17.45 -0.19
C SER A 42 -21.93 -18.62 0.70
N ARG A 43 -22.60 -18.40 1.84
CA ARG A 43 -23.10 -19.52 2.68
C ARG A 43 -24.26 -20.28 2.04
N GLU A 44 -24.95 -19.66 1.09
CA GLU A 44 -26.08 -20.25 0.38
C GLU A 44 -25.63 -21.10 -0.82
N ASP A 45 -24.39 -20.89 -1.29
CA ASP A 45 -23.79 -21.64 -2.39
C ASP A 45 -23.32 -23.03 -1.97
N LYS A 46 -23.57 -24.01 -2.85
CA LYS A 46 -23.16 -25.42 -2.66
C LYS A 46 -21.64 -25.60 -2.66
N ASP A 47 -20.89 -24.71 -3.33
CA ASP A 47 -19.43 -24.77 -3.50
C ASP A 47 -18.64 -23.99 -2.44
N THR A 48 -19.04 -24.15 -1.17
CA THR A 48 -18.41 -23.50 -0.01
C THR A 48 -16.88 -23.72 0.04
N SER A 49 -16.40 -24.92 -0.34
CA SER A 49 -14.97 -25.27 -0.33
C SER A 49 -14.14 -24.48 -1.34
N ARG A 50 -14.66 -24.31 -2.57
CA ARG A 50 -14.00 -23.54 -3.63
C ARG A 50 -13.90 -22.07 -3.23
N PHE A 51 -15.00 -21.50 -2.75
CA PHE A 51 -15.01 -20.12 -2.26
C PHE A 51 -13.97 -19.88 -1.15
N TYR A 52 -13.87 -20.80 -0.20
CA TYR A 52 -12.85 -20.69 0.86
C TYR A 52 -11.42 -20.65 0.29
N HIS A 53 -11.13 -21.49 -0.71
CA HIS A 53 -9.82 -21.51 -1.37
C HIS A 53 -9.54 -20.19 -2.09
N ASP A 54 -10.52 -19.65 -2.82
CA ASP A 54 -10.40 -18.38 -3.53
C ASP A 54 -10.18 -17.20 -2.56
N MET A 55 -10.90 -17.17 -1.43
CA MET A 55 -10.71 -16.15 -0.40
C MET A 55 -9.34 -16.23 0.27
N ARG A 56 -8.81 -17.45 0.47
CA ARG A 56 -7.45 -17.64 0.99
C ARG A 56 -6.40 -17.15 -0.01
N ASN A 57 -6.60 -17.40 -1.30
CA ASN A 57 -5.73 -16.90 -2.36
C ASN A 57 -5.76 -15.37 -2.41
N ALA A 58 -6.95 -14.76 -2.34
CA ALA A 58 -7.12 -13.31 -2.28
C ALA A 58 -6.39 -12.70 -1.08
N ALA A 59 -6.53 -13.29 0.13
CA ALA A 59 -5.82 -12.83 1.31
C ALA A 59 -4.29 -12.92 1.15
N THR A 60 -3.80 -14.00 0.51
CA THR A 60 -2.37 -14.19 0.22
C THR A 60 -1.86 -13.14 -0.77
N PHE A 61 -2.63 -12.86 -1.82
CA PHE A 61 -2.33 -11.83 -2.81
C PHE A 61 -2.29 -10.42 -2.19
N MET A 62 -3.27 -10.06 -1.36
CA MET A 62 -3.26 -8.76 -0.67
C MET A 62 -2.01 -8.58 0.20
N ARG A 63 -1.62 -9.64 0.92
CA ARG A 63 -0.41 -9.64 1.74
C ARG A 63 0.85 -9.49 0.88
N SER A 64 0.96 -10.23 -0.23
CA SER A 64 2.12 -10.15 -1.12
C SER A 64 2.24 -8.78 -1.78
N GLN A 65 1.12 -8.16 -2.18
CA GLN A 65 1.10 -6.80 -2.71
C GLN A 65 1.64 -5.77 -1.71
N ARG A 66 1.24 -5.87 -0.44
CA ARG A 66 1.77 -4.98 0.60
C ARG A 66 3.27 -5.14 0.79
N ILE A 67 3.75 -6.38 0.85
CA ILE A 67 5.19 -6.68 0.99
C ILE A 67 5.96 -6.21 -0.24
N HIS A 68 5.41 -6.43 -1.44
CA HIS A 68 6.01 -5.98 -2.69
C HIS A 68 6.18 -4.47 -2.71
N LYS A 69 5.14 -3.71 -2.29
CA LYS A 69 5.22 -2.26 -2.14
C LYS A 69 6.33 -1.83 -1.16
N GLU A 70 6.41 -2.48 0.00
CA GLU A 70 7.46 -2.20 1.01
C GLU A 70 8.87 -2.47 0.46
N LEU A 71 9.05 -3.57 -0.29
CA LEU A 71 10.33 -3.89 -0.92
C LEU A 71 10.70 -2.90 -2.02
N LEU A 72 9.73 -2.46 -2.82
CA LEU A 72 9.95 -1.43 -3.83
C LEU A 72 10.38 -0.11 -3.21
N GLU A 73 9.71 0.35 -2.14
CA GLU A 73 10.08 1.58 -1.44
C GLU A 73 11.49 1.50 -0.83
N ARG A 74 11.88 0.33 -0.31
CA ARG A 74 13.20 0.14 0.32
C ARG A 74 14.36 0.04 -0.68
N TYR A 75 14.18 -0.72 -1.75
CA TYR A 75 15.27 -1.07 -2.66
C TYR A 75 15.24 -0.30 -3.98
N ASN A 76 14.13 0.35 -4.30
CA ASN A 76 13.99 1.16 -5.51
C ASN A 76 13.40 2.55 -5.21
N PRO A 77 14.19 3.45 -4.59
CA PRO A 77 13.74 4.81 -4.28
C PRO A 77 13.52 5.70 -5.52
N MET A 78 13.88 5.21 -6.71
CA MET A 78 13.59 5.86 -8.00
C MET A 78 12.28 5.35 -8.63
N HIS A 79 11.62 4.38 -8.00
CA HIS A 79 10.34 3.84 -8.44
C HIS A 79 9.24 4.90 -8.26
N GLY A 80 8.64 5.33 -9.36
CA GLY A 80 7.57 6.34 -9.37
C GLY A 80 8.03 7.78 -9.59
N LEU A 81 9.32 8.05 -9.80
CA LEU A 81 9.77 9.36 -10.27
C LEU A 81 9.44 9.55 -11.77
N SER A 82 8.99 10.75 -12.12
CA SER A 82 8.92 11.18 -13.52
C SER A 82 10.33 11.22 -14.14
N GLN A 83 10.43 11.21 -15.47
CA GLN A 83 11.74 11.36 -16.13
C GLN A 83 12.45 12.66 -15.72
N GLU A 84 11.71 13.75 -15.58
CA GLU A 84 12.23 15.06 -15.20
C GLU A 84 12.86 15.02 -13.80
N ASP A 85 12.18 14.40 -12.83
CA ASP A 85 12.70 14.26 -11.47
C ASP A 85 13.96 13.37 -11.43
N ARG A 86 14.04 12.37 -12.31
CA ARG A 86 15.24 11.51 -12.43
C ARG A 86 16.42 12.28 -12.99
N ILE A 87 16.20 13.09 -14.03
CA ILE A 87 17.24 13.94 -14.61
C ILE A 87 17.75 14.93 -13.56
N LYS A 88 16.85 15.59 -12.83
CA LYS A 88 17.22 16.53 -11.75
C LYS A 88 18.01 15.87 -10.61
N LYS A 89 17.57 14.71 -10.11
CA LYS A 89 18.35 13.96 -9.09
C LYS A 89 19.72 13.52 -9.60
N THR A 90 19.81 13.17 -10.89
CA THR A 90 21.08 12.79 -11.50
C THR A 90 21.99 14.01 -11.64
N ALA A 91 21.46 15.14 -12.12
CA ALA A 91 22.16 16.42 -12.23
C ALA A 91 22.72 16.87 -10.87
N ASN A 92 21.94 16.78 -9.79
CA ASN A 92 22.41 17.07 -8.44
C ASN A 92 23.51 16.10 -7.96
N ARG A 93 23.45 14.83 -8.37
CA ARG A 93 24.45 13.80 -7.99
C ARG A 93 25.77 13.97 -8.74
N VAL A 94 25.73 14.41 -10.00
CA VAL A 94 26.92 14.63 -10.82
C VAL A 94 27.48 16.06 -10.70
N GLY A 95 26.86 16.91 -9.89
CA GLY A 95 27.28 18.31 -9.70
C GLY A 95 26.93 19.23 -10.86
N LEU A 96 26.01 18.84 -11.74
CA LEU A 96 25.51 19.65 -12.85
C LEU A 96 24.51 20.72 -12.36
N ASP A 97 23.79 20.45 -11.26
CA ASP A 97 22.83 21.36 -10.62
C ASP A 97 23.10 21.37 -9.09
N MET A 98 24.17 22.07 -8.69
CA MET A 98 24.59 22.18 -7.29
C MET A 98 23.72 23.20 -6.56
N PRO A 99 23.20 22.90 -5.34
CA PRO A 99 22.54 23.91 -4.54
C PRO A 99 23.55 25.01 -4.19
N ILE A 100 23.20 26.25 -4.50
CA ILE A 100 23.99 27.44 -4.15
C ILE A 100 23.95 27.52 -2.61
N GLY A 101 24.97 26.97 -1.96
CA GLY A 101 25.06 26.94 -0.50
C GLY A 101 25.03 28.36 0.05
N GLY A 102 24.32 28.54 1.17
CA GLY A 102 24.26 29.83 1.86
C GLY A 102 25.65 30.38 2.20
N SER A 103 26.11 31.34 1.43
CA SER A 103 26.91 32.45 1.93
C SER A 103 25.96 33.54 2.38
N GLY A 104 25.92 33.78 3.70
CA GLY A 104 25.32 34.97 4.30
C GLY A 104 25.97 36.27 3.76
N PRO A 105 25.39 37.43 4.07
CA PRO A 105 25.66 38.68 3.37
C PRO A 105 27.08 39.15 3.68
N LYS A 106 27.90 39.36 2.65
CA LYS A 106 29.13 40.15 2.74
C LYS A 106 29.39 40.78 1.39
N ASP A 107 29.30 42.10 1.37
CA ASP A 107 29.95 43.10 0.51
C ASP A 107 29.32 44.42 0.98
N GLU A 108 29.64 44.92 2.19
CA GLU A 108 30.64 45.98 2.41
C GLU A 108 30.56 47.06 1.31
N ASP A 109 29.67 48.04 1.55
CA ASP A 109 29.58 49.28 0.81
C ASP A 109 30.93 50.03 0.87
N TYR A 110 31.51 50.29 -0.31
CA TYR A 110 32.58 51.28 -0.51
C TYR A 110 31.99 52.67 -0.71
#